data_AF-A0A0P7XFV5-F1
#
_entry.id   AF-A0A0P7XFV5-F1
#
_cell.length_a   1.000
_cell.length_b   1.000
_cell.length_c   1.000
_cell.angle_alpha   90.00
_cell.angle_beta   90.00
_cell.angle_gamma   90.00
#
_symmetry.space_group_name_H-M   'P 1'
#
loop_
_entity.id
_entity.type
_entity.pdbx_description
1 polymer ?
#
loop_
_entity_poly.entity_id
_entity_poly.type
_entity_poly.pdbx_seq_one_letter_code
_entity_poly.pdbx_strand_id
1 'polypeptide(L)' 'MLKIVTLFLIFMAVLAMFGRLRLPKITRRHGLPKPRLCKTCRRYNLRGGPCPHCSDGQG' A
#
# COMPACT_ATOMS: atom_id res chain seq x y z
N MET A 1 -28.07 4.83 -34.75
CA MET A 1 -28.28 5.10 -33.30
C MET A 1 -28.00 3.86 -32.44
N LEU A 2 -28.80 2.80 -32.52
CA LEU A 2 -28.64 1.60 -31.65
C LEU A 2 -27.25 0.95 -31.72
N LYS A 3 -26.62 0.89 -32.89
CA LYS A 3 -25.29 0.29 -33.06
C LYS A 3 -24.22 0.91 -32.17
N ILE A 4 -24.24 2.23 -32.01
CA ILE A 4 -23.27 2.97 -31.18
C ILE A 4 -23.56 2.75 -29.70
N VAL A 5 -24.85 2.75 -29.33
CA VAL A 5 -25.29 2.49 -27.95
C VAL A 5 -24.86 1.10 -27.50
N THR A 6 -25.05 0.08 -28.34
CA THR A 6 -24.68 -1.30 -28.00
C THR A 6 -23.16 -1.46 -27.85
N LEU A 7 -22.35 -0.86 -28.73
CA LEU A 7 -20.89 -0.90 -28.61
C LEU A 7 -20.39 -0.19 -27.34
N PHE A 8 -20.98 0.94 -26.99
CA PHE A 8 -20.62 1.69 -25.79
C PHE A 8 -20.94 0.92 -24.50
N LEU A 9 -22.11 0.26 -24.45
CA LEU A 9 -22.51 -0.57 -23.31
C LEU A 9 -21.58 -1.79 -23.12
N ILE A 10 -21.21 -2.46 -24.20
CA ILE A 10 -20.26 -3.59 -24.16
C ILE A 10 -18.89 -3.10 -23.65
N PHE A 11 -18.41 -1.97 -24.16
CA PHE A 11 -17.14 -1.38 -23.73
C PHE A 11 -17.12 -1.06 -22.23
N MET A 12 -18.19 -0.42 -21.72
CA MET A 12 -18.32 -0.12 -20.30
C MET A 12 -18.37 -1.38 -19.42
N ALA A 13 -19.09 -2.43 -19.86
CA ALA A 13 -19.15 -3.70 -19.15
C ALA A 13 -17.76 -4.37 -19.04
N VAL A 14 -16.98 -4.35 -20.14
CA VAL A 14 -15.62 -4.88 -20.16
C VAL A 14 -14.71 -4.08 -19.23
N LEU A 15 -14.74 -2.74 -19.28
CA LEU A 15 -13.96 -1.90 -18.38
C LEU A 15 -14.30 -2.14 -16.90
N ALA A 16 -15.58 -2.33 -16.57
CA ALA A 16 -16.02 -2.64 -15.21
C ALA A 16 -15.50 -4.01 -14.72
N MET A 17 -15.55 -5.03 -15.58
CA MET A 17 -15.00 -6.36 -15.28
C MET A 17 -13.47 -6.31 -15.11
N PHE A 18 -12.77 -5.61 -16.00
CA PHE A 18 -11.31 -5.45 -15.92
C PHE A 18 -10.86 -4.56 -14.77
N GLY A 19 -11.65 -3.54 -14.40
CA GLY A 19 -11.33 -2.61 -13.30
C GLY A 19 -11.26 -3.30 -11.94
N ARG A 20 -12.08 -4.33 -11.71
CA ARG A 20 -12.01 -5.15 -10.49
C ARG A 20 -10.88 -6.18 -10.49
N LEU A 21 -10.42 -6.62 -11.66
CA LEU A 21 -9.41 -7.68 -11.77
C LEU A 21 -7.96 -7.16 -11.85
N ARG A 22 -7.75 -5.91 -12.30
CA ARG A 22 -6.40 -5.33 -12.49
C ARG A 22 -5.79 -4.66 -11.26
N LEU A 23 -6.52 -4.54 -10.16
CA LEU A 23 -5.94 -4.09 -8.90
C LEU A 23 -6.00 -5.26 -7.93
N PRO A 24 -5.13 -6.29 -8.07
CA PRO A 24 -4.81 -7.16 -6.96
C PRO A 24 -4.30 -6.22 -5.89
N LYS A 25 -5.20 -5.90 -4.95
CA LYS A 25 -5.04 -5.12 -3.72
C LYS A 25 -3.55 -4.87 -3.55
N ILE A 26 -3.04 -3.73 -4.07
CA ILE A 26 -1.64 -3.36 -3.90
C ILE A 26 -1.54 -3.23 -2.39
N THR A 27 -1.15 -4.34 -1.77
CA THR A 27 -0.90 -4.40 -0.36
C THR A 27 0.21 -3.39 -0.26
N ARG A 28 -0.09 -2.25 0.37
CA ARG A 28 0.89 -1.23 0.69
C ARG A 28 1.95 -1.92 1.56
N ARG A 29 2.89 -2.61 0.93
CA ARG A 29 3.98 -3.38 1.54
C ARG A 29 5.33 -2.70 1.29
N HIS A 30 5.32 -1.47 0.80
CA HIS A 30 6.53 -0.67 0.62
C HIS A 30 6.40 0.78 1.14
N GLY A 31 5.44 1.04 2.02
CA GLY A 31 5.28 2.37 2.63
C GLY A 31 5.70 2.33 4.09
N LEU A 32 6.98 2.56 4.35
CA LEU A 32 7.63 2.79 5.65
C LEU A 32 7.31 1.79 6.80
N PRO A 33 8.32 1.25 7.49
CA PRO A 33 8.06 0.53 8.73
C PRO A 33 7.27 1.43 9.68
N LYS A 34 6.14 0.91 10.20
CA LYS A 34 5.31 1.63 11.17
C LYS A 34 6.21 2.09 12.32
N PRO A 35 6.20 3.38 12.71
CA PRO A 35 7.03 3.85 13.79
C PRO A 35 6.68 3.08 15.07
N ARG A 36 7.68 2.45 15.68
CA ARG A 36 7.50 1.69 16.93
C ARG A 36 8.24 2.38 18.05
N LEU A 37 7.62 2.47 19.23
CA LEU A 37 8.29 2.94 20.43
C LEU A 37 9.26 1.86 20.93
N CYS A 38 10.51 2.23 21.18
CA CYS A 38 11.47 1.32 21.83
C CYS A 38 11.10 1.15 23.31
N LYS A 39 10.97 -0.09 23.80
CA LYS A 39 10.64 -0.36 25.21
C LYS A 39 11.79 -0.03 26.18
N THR A 40 13.03 -0.01 25.70
CA THR A 40 14.23 0.18 26.52
C THR A 40 14.57 1.66 26.69
N CYS A 41 14.67 2.42 25.60
CA CYS A 41 15.04 3.84 25.64
C CYS A 41 13.84 4.80 25.50
N ARG A 42 12.61 4.28 25.31
CA ARG A 42 11.38 5.06 25.07
C ARG A 42 11.46 6.07 23.92
N ARG A 43 12.38 5.88 22.96
CA ARG A 43 12.44 6.68 21.74
C ARG A 43 11.63 6.05 20.61
N TYR A 44 11.07 6.87 19.72
CA TYR A 44 10.39 6.39 18.52
C TYR A 44 11.42 5.90 17.48
N ASN A 45 11.26 4.65 17.03
CA ASN A 45 12.05 4.07 15.95
C ASN A 45 11.26 4.16 14.63
N LEU A 46 11.70 5.08 13.76
CA LEU A 46 11.12 5.28 12.43
C LEU A 46 11.78 4.44 11.34
N ARG A 47 12.96 3.85 11.61
CA ARG A 47 13.74 3.09 10.62
C ARG A 47 13.29 1.64 10.44
N GLY A 48 12.42 1.14 11.32
CA GLY A 48 12.09 -0.28 11.36
C GLY A 48 13.27 -1.13 11.81
N GLY A 49 13.00 -2.32 12.36
CA GLY A 49 14.06 -3.17 12.93
C GLY A 49 14.49 -2.78 14.35
N PRO A 50 15.64 -3.27 14.84
CA PRO A 50 16.15 -3.00 16.19
C PRO A 50 16.38 -1.50 16.42
N CYS A 51 16.31 -1.05 17.68
CA CYS A 51 16.47 0.36 18.00
C CYS A 51 17.95 0.78 17.86
N PRO A 52 18.30 1.74 16.98
CA PRO A 52 19.69 2.14 16.74
C PRO A 52 20.35 2.71 18.00
N HIS A 53 19.61 3.48 18.80
CA HIS A 53 20.14 4.02 20.05
C HIS A 53 20.54 2.93 21.07
N CYS A 54 19.84 1.79 21.07
CA CYS A 54 20.16 0.68 21.96
C CYS A 54 21.17 -0.31 21.34
N SER A 55 21.35 -0.30 20.02
CA SER A 55 22.23 -1.24 19.31
C SER A 55 23.58 -0.62 18.96
N ASP A 56 23.60 0.63 18.54
CA ASP A 56 24.81 1.36 18.16
C ASP A 56 25.47 2.07 19.35
N GLY A 57 24.90 1.99 20.56
CA GLY A 57 25.47 2.57 21.77
C GLY A 57 25.69 4.10 21.70
N GLN A 58 25.03 4.79 20.78
CA GLN A 58 25.05 6.26 20.71
C GLN A 58 24.20 6.81 21.87
N GLY A 59 24.86 7.03 23.00
CA GLY A 59 24.39 7.79 24.15
C GLY A 59 24.28 9.28 23.83
#